data_AF-A0A1F5X336-F1
#
_entry.id   AF-A0A1F5X336-F1
#
_cell.length_a   1.000
_cell.length_b   1.000
_cell.length_c   1.000
_cell.angle_alpha   90.00
_cell.angle_beta   90.00
_cell.angle_gamma   90.00
#
_symmetry.space_group_name_H-M   'P 1'
#
loop_
_entity.id
_entity.type
_entity.pdbx_description
1 polymer ?
#
loop_
_entity_poly.entity_id
_entity_poly.type
_entity_poly.pdbx_seq_one_letter_code
_entity_poly.pdbx_strand_id
1 'polypeptide(L)'
;MKNAAIILLLIIILAGGWYLWSNKQPEDSNVPLATASSFEDCVAKGFAVMESYPRQCKSPDGKSFTEDIGNSLEKQNLIRLASPKPNQIVMSPLIVEGEARGTWYFEASFPVTLYDGKGNVVARAPAEAQSEWMTENFVQFKVGLKFTAPETDTGFLVLSKDNPSGLPEHDDEMRIPIRFR
;
A
#
# COMPACT_ATOMS: atom_id res chain seq x y z
N MET A 1 -32.94 -18.62 -71.03
CA MET A 1 -31.79 -19.25 -70.32
C MET A 1 -30.77 -18.23 -69.80
N LYS A 2 -30.33 -17.23 -70.60
CA LYS A 2 -29.38 -16.19 -70.14
C LYS A 2 -29.85 -15.39 -68.91
N ASN A 3 -31.13 -14.99 -68.86
CA ASN A 3 -31.65 -14.20 -67.74
C ASN A 3 -31.70 -14.98 -66.42
N ALA A 4 -31.91 -16.30 -66.48
CA ALA A 4 -31.92 -17.16 -65.28
C ALA A 4 -30.52 -17.28 -64.67
N ALA A 5 -29.47 -17.37 -65.50
CA ALA A 5 -28.08 -17.40 -65.03
C ALA A 5 -27.64 -16.09 -64.36
N ILE A 6 -28.11 -14.95 -64.89
CA ILE A 6 -27.82 -13.61 -64.32
C ILE A 6 -28.49 -13.45 -62.95
N ILE A 7 -29.74 -13.91 -62.80
CA ILE A 7 -30.46 -13.86 -61.53
C ILE A 7 -29.77 -14.72 -60.45
N LEU A 8 -29.28 -15.91 -60.83
CA LEU A 8 -28.60 -16.82 -59.90
C LEU A 8 -27.27 -16.24 -59.40
N LEU A 9 -26.52 -15.56 -60.27
CA LEU A 9 -25.27 -14.88 -59.91
C LEU A 9 -25.50 -13.72 -58.93
N LEU A 10 -26.56 -12.92 -59.13
CA LEU A 10 -26.91 -11.83 -58.22
C LEU A 10 -27.32 -12.34 -56.84
N ILE A 11 -28.05 -13.47 -56.75
CA ILE A 11 -28.41 -14.09 -55.48
C ILE A 11 -27.17 -14.57 -54.72
N ILE A 12 -26.20 -15.16 -55.41
CA ILE A 12 -24.94 -15.60 -54.79
C ILE A 12 -24.12 -14.42 -54.28
N ILE A 13 -24.05 -13.32 -55.04
CA ILE A 13 -23.33 -12.11 -54.62
C ILE A 13 -24.04 -11.45 -53.42
N LEU A 14 -25.36 -11.39 -53.42
CA LEU A 14 -26.14 -10.85 -52.31
C LEU A 14 -26.02 -11.73 -51.06
N ALA A 15 -26.07 -13.06 -51.21
CA ALA A 15 -25.89 -14.01 -50.12
C ALA A 15 -24.45 -13.97 -49.57
N GLY A 16 -23.45 -13.89 -50.43
CA GLY A 16 -22.04 -13.75 -50.04
C GLY A 16 -21.75 -12.41 -49.37
N GLY A 17 -22.31 -11.31 -49.90
CA GLY A 17 -22.23 -9.99 -49.29
C GLY A 17 -22.92 -9.94 -47.93
N TRP A 18 -24.10 -10.56 -47.80
CA TRP A 18 -24.82 -10.68 -46.54
C TRP A 18 -24.05 -11.54 -45.53
N TYR A 19 -23.47 -12.67 -45.97
CA TYR A 19 -22.66 -13.55 -45.13
C TYR A 19 -21.38 -12.86 -44.62
N LEU A 20 -20.69 -12.12 -45.49
CA LEU A 20 -19.50 -11.34 -45.11
C LEU A 20 -19.84 -10.16 -44.20
N TRP A 21 -21.01 -9.54 -44.39
CA TRP A 21 -21.48 -8.46 -43.53
C TRP A 21 -21.99 -8.99 -42.18
N SER A 22 -22.66 -10.14 -42.14
CA SER A 22 -23.14 -10.75 -40.90
C SER A 22 -21.99 -11.32 -40.05
N ASN A 23 -20.89 -11.75 -40.67
CA ASN A 23 -19.70 -12.23 -39.95
C ASN A 23 -18.74 -11.11 -39.52
N LYS A 24 -19.00 -9.84 -39.87
CA LYS A 24 -18.36 -8.72 -39.18
C LYS A 24 -19.02 -8.55 -37.83
N GLN A 25 -18.48 -9.23 -36.81
CA GLN A 25 -18.77 -8.85 -35.43
C GLN A 25 -18.39 -7.37 -35.25
N PRO A 26 -19.26 -6.54 -34.68
CA PRO A 26 -18.80 -5.26 -34.16
C PRO A 26 -17.71 -5.57 -33.13
N GLU A 27 -16.57 -4.89 -33.25
CA GLU A 27 -15.51 -4.91 -32.24
C GLU A 27 -16.14 -4.47 -30.92
N ASP A 28 -16.38 -5.44 -30.04
CA ASP A 28 -17.09 -5.25 -28.80
C ASP A 28 -16.23 -4.36 -27.89
N SER A 29 -16.65 -3.11 -27.72
CA SER A 29 -16.03 -2.15 -26.80
C SER A 29 -16.18 -2.54 -25.33
N ASN A 30 -16.80 -3.69 -25.03
CA ASN A 30 -16.81 -4.34 -23.72
C ASN A 30 -15.66 -5.32 -23.52
N VAL A 31 -14.43 -4.94 -23.88
CA VAL A 31 -13.27 -5.54 -23.20
C VAL A 31 -13.44 -5.18 -21.72
N PRO A 32 -13.53 -6.15 -20.77
CA PRO A 32 -13.56 -5.80 -19.37
C PRO A 32 -12.28 -5.03 -19.08
N LEU A 33 -12.39 -3.70 -18.94
CA LEU A 33 -11.27 -2.87 -18.50
C LEU A 33 -10.72 -3.56 -17.27
N ALA A 34 -9.45 -3.94 -17.31
CA ALA A 34 -8.83 -4.63 -16.19
C ALA A 34 -8.98 -3.72 -14.96
N THR A 35 -9.92 -4.08 -14.08
CA THR A 35 -10.28 -3.31 -12.89
C THR A 35 -9.33 -3.69 -11.76
N ALA A 36 -8.96 -2.75 -10.91
CA ALA A 36 -8.26 -3.05 -9.66
C ALA A 36 -9.21 -2.92 -8.45
N SER A 37 -8.93 -3.64 -7.36
CA SER A 37 -9.70 -3.57 -6.11
C SER A 37 -8.96 -2.92 -4.93
N SER A 38 -7.63 -2.80 -5.00
CA SER A 38 -6.80 -2.13 -3.99
C SER A 38 -5.57 -1.49 -4.63
N PHE A 39 -4.78 -0.75 -3.86
CA PHE A 39 -3.50 -0.22 -4.30
C PHE A 39 -2.54 -1.36 -4.70
N GLU A 40 -2.45 -2.41 -3.89
CA GLU A 40 -1.59 -3.56 -4.12
C GLU A 40 -1.98 -4.31 -5.39
N ASP A 41 -3.28 -4.52 -5.62
CA ASP A 41 -3.80 -5.14 -6.83
C ASP A 41 -3.55 -4.26 -8.07
N CYS A 42 -3.72 -2.94 -7.94
CA CYS A 42 -3.43 -1.98 -9.00
C CYS A 42 -1.94 -2.03 -9.41
N VAL A 43 -1.03 -2.06 -8.44
CA VAL A 43 0.41 -2.16 -8.67
C VAL A 43 0.78 -3.55 -9.23
N ALA A 44 0.20 -4.63 -8.71
CA ALA A 44 0.45 -6.00 -9.17
C ALA A 44 0.03 -6.21 -10.64
N LYS A 45 -1.00 -5.48 -11.10
CA LYS A 45 -1.44 -5.45 -12.50
C LYS A 45 -0.56 -4.59 -13.41
N GLY A 46 0.47 -3.92 -12.86
CA GLY A 46 1.40 -3.10 -13.62
C GLY A 46 0.83 -1.75 -14.06
N PHE A 47 -0.24 -1.28 -13.40
CA PHE A 47 -0.82 0.03 -13.72
C PHE A 47 0.06 1.18 -13.26
N ALA A 48 -0.22 2.38 -13.78
CA ALA A 48 0.60 3.55 -13.55
C ALA A 48 0.55 3.99 -12.07
N VAL A 49 1.71 4.02 -11.43
CA VAL A 49 1.91 4.59 -10.09
C VAL A 49 2.41 6.02 -10.23
N MET A 50 1.73 6.96 -9.59
CA MET A 50 2.07 8.38 -9.61
C MET A 50 3.21 8.68 -8.63
N GLU A 51 4.05 9.66 -8.97
CA GLU A 51 5.11 10.19 -8.12
C GLU A 51 4.53 11.11 -7.02
N SER A 52 3.67 10.55 -6.16
CA SER A 52 3.03 11.24 -5.04
C SER A 52 3.36 10.56 -3.71
N TYR A 53 3.18 11.28 -2.60
CA TYR A 53 3.19 10.70 -1.26
C TYR A 53 1.88 11.06 -0.53
N PRO A 54 1.04 10.07 -0.14
CA PRO A 54 1.22 8.63 -0.36
C PRO A 54 1.21 8.28 -1.86
N ARG A 55 1.76 7.11 -2.21
CA ARG A 55 1.72 6.63 -3.60
C ARG A 55 0.28 6.41 -4.02
N GLN A 56 -0.01 6.72 -5.27
CA GLN A 56 -1.32 6.49 -5.85
C GLN A 56 -1.18 5.70 -7.14
N CYS A 57 -2.03 4.71 -7.34
CA CYS A 57 -2.05 3.88 -8.54
C CYS A 57 -3.36 4.08 -9.30
N LYS A 58 -3.28 4.34 -10.60
CA LYS A 58 -4.44 4.63 -11.46
C LYS A 58 -4.73 3.48 -12.41
N SER A 59 -5.93 2.93 -12.36
CA SER A 59 -6.39 1.85 -13.24
C SER A 59 -6.95 2.39 -14.57
N PRO A 60 -7.00 1.55 -15.63
CA PRO A 60 -7.54 1.93 -16.94
C PRO A 60 -9.01 2.37 -16.93
N ASP A 61 -9.80 1.89 -15.96
CA ASP A 61 -11.20 2.31 -15.75
C ASP A 61 -11.32 3.70 -15.07
N GLY A 62 -10.20 4.38 -14.83
CA GLY A 62 -10.15 5.74 -14.31
C GLY A 62 -10.13 5.84 -12.78
N LYS A 63 -10.20 4.72 -12.04
CA LYS A 63 -10.11 4.74 -10.58
C LYS A 63 -8.67 4.99 -10.11
N SER A 64 -8.55 5.63 -8.95
CA SER A 64 -7.28 5.84 -8.26
C SER A 64 -7.31 5.18 -6.90
N PHE A 65 -6.25 4.45 -6.57
CA PHE A 65 -6.07 3.77 -5.29
C PHE A 65 -4.89 4.41 -4.58
N THR A 66 -5.09 4.82 -3.33
CA THR A 66 -4.04 5.39 -2.48
C THR A 66 -3.45 4.29 -1.63
N GLU A 67 -2.12 4.26 -1.51
CA GLU A 67 -1.41 3.38 -0.60
C GLU A 67 -1.82 3.64 0.86
N ASP A 68 -2.10 2.57 1.61
CA ASP A 68 -2.26 2.66 3.06
C ASP A 68 -0.89 2.88 3.72
N ILE A 69 -0.76 4.02 4.40
CA ILE A 69 0.45 4.40 5.15
C ILE A 69 0.17 4.55 6.66
N GLY A 70 -0.97 4.02 7.11
CA GLY A 70 -1.50 4.22 8.45
C GLY A 70 -1.69 5.70 8.77
N ASN A 71 -1.30 6.11 9.97
CA ASN A 71 -1.43 7.50 10.42
C ASN A 71 -0.13 8.31 10.28
N SER A 72 0.82 7.86 9.44
CA SER A 72 2.14 8.53 9.33
C SER A 72 2.06 10.02 9.03
N LEU A 73 1.15 10.44 8.13
CA LEU A 73 0.98 11.85 7.79
C LEU A 73 0.42 12.68 8.95
N GLU A 74 -0.49 12.11 9.74
CA GLU A 74 -1.05 12.78 10.92
C GLU A 74 0.02 13.06 11.97
N LYS A 75 1.04 12.18 12.04
CA LYS A 75 2.12 12.26 13.03
C LYS A 75 3.39 12.92 12.51
N GLN A 76 3.46 13.34 11.25
CA GLN A 76 4.67 13.85 10.57
C GLN A 76 5.37 15.03 11.29
N ASN A 77 4.63 15.80 12.10
CA ASN A 77 5.17 16.92 12.89
C ASN A 77 5.76 16.51 14.25
N LEU A 78 5.42 15.31 14.72
CA LEU A 78 5.80 14.76 16.03
C LEU A 78 6.84 13.65 15.88
N ILE A 79 6.66 12.76 14.90
CA ILE A 79 7.52 11.61 14.67
C ILE A 79 7.50 11.23 13.19
N ARG A 80 8.63 10.73 12.69
CA ARG A 80 8.86 10.41 11.28
C ARG A 80 9.64 9.11 11.17
N LEU A 81 9.09 8.15 10.44
CA LEU A 81 9.73 6.87 10.20
C LEU A 81 10.59 6.92 8.93
N ALA A 82 11.89 6.67 9.07
CA ALA A 82 12.79 6.55 7.94
C ALA A 82 12.75 5.13 7.36
N SER A 83 12.84 4.11 8.22
CA SER A 83 12.77 2.69 7.87
C SER A 83 12.07 1.89 8.99
N PRO A 84 11.22 0.90 8.67
CA PRO A 84 10.79 0.51 7.32
C PRO A 84 9.83 1.54 6.69
N LYS A 85 9.66 1.50 5.37
CA LYS A 85 8.58 2.22 4.68
C LYS A 85 7.24 1.48 4.87
N PRO A 86 6.09 2.16 4.75
CA PRO A 86 4.80 1.50 4.75
C PRO A 86 4.75 0.34 3.75
N ASN A 87 4.13 -0.76 4.14
CA ASN A 87 3.98 -2.02 3.38
C ASN A 87 5.29 -2.71 2.99
N GLN A 88 6.43 -2.25 3.50
CA GLN A 88 7.71 -2.90 3.25
C GLN A 88 7.72 -4.30 3.86
N ILE A 89 8.30 -5.25 3.11
CA ILE A 89 8.56 -6.60 3.59
C ILE A 89 9.71 -6.55 4.59
N VAL A 90 9.45 -6.99 5.82
CA VAL A 90 10.41 -6.99 6.93
C VAL A 90 10.85 -8.41 7.28
N MET A 91 12.09 -8.55 7.73
CA MET A 91 12.70 -9.78 8.22
C MET A 91 13.44 -9.51 9.52
N SER A 92 13.72 -10.56 10.30
CA SER A 92 14.47 -10.42 11.54
C SER A 92 15.99 -10.45 11.30
N PRO A 93 16.79 -9.60 11.97
CA PRO A 93 16.36 -8.47 12.81
C PRO A 93 15.82 -7.31 11.97
N LEU A 94 14.70 -6.73 12.39
CA LEU A 94 14.15 -5.53 11.79
C LEU A 94 14.79 -4.31 12.46
N ILE A 95 15.52 -3.52 11.67
CA ILE A 95 16.02 -2.22 12.11
C ILE A 95 14.97 -1.15 11.81
N VAL A 96 14.55 -0.48 12.87
CA VAL A 96 13.60 0.63 12.82
C VAL A 96 14.34 1.91 13.16
N GLU A 97 14.26 2.89 12.27
CA GLU A 97 15.00 4.15 12.35
C GLU A 97 14.12 5.31 11.90
N GLY A 98 14.35 6.47 12.49
CA GLY A 98 13.60 7.68 12.19
C GLY A 98 14.00 8.83 13.10
N GLU A 99 13.13 9.82 13.21
CA GLU A 99 13.29 10.95 14.12
C GLU A 99 11.96 11.28 14.81
N ALA A 100 12.03 11.68 16.07
CA ALA A 100 10.88 12.11 16.86
C ALA A 100 11.21 13.40 17.61
N ARG A 101 10.20 14.21 17.90
CA ARG A 101 10.33 15.37 18.79
C ARG A 101 10.83 14.89 20.15
N GLY A 102 11.69 15.65 20.82
CA GLY A 102 12.20 15.25 22.14
C GLY A 102 11.10 14.98 23.18
N THR A 103 9.94 15.63 23.05
CA THR A 103 8.73 15.36 23.87
C THR A 103 8.09 13.98 23.66
N TRP A 104 8.53 13.23 22.65
CA TRP A 104 8.12 11.86 22.39
C TRP A 104 8.86 10.84 23.28
N TYR A 105 10.04 11.23 23.75
CA TYR A 105 10.92 10.40 24.56
C TYR A 105 10.68 10.62 26.05
N PHE A 106 10.94 9.58 26.82
CA PHE A 106 11.15 9.64 28.25
C PHE A 106 12.33 8.73 28.60
N GLU A 107 13.21 9.18 29.49
CA GLU A 107 14.49 8.49 29.77
C GLU A 107 15.27 8.11 28.49
N ALA A 108 15.31 9.02 27.51
CA ALA A 108 15.97 8.84 26.20
C ALA A 108 15.41 7.70 25.34
N SER A 109 14.20 7.20 25.63
CA SER A 109 13.60 6.12 24.84
C SER A 109 12.09 6.22 24.71
N PHE A 110 11.50 5.39 23.85
CA PHE A 110 10.06 5.17 23.77
C PHE A 110 9.75 3.77 23.21
N PRO A 111 8.59 3.17 23.51
CA PRO A 111 8.29 1.81 23.10
C PRO A 111 7.98 1.68 21.60
N VAL A 112 8.57 0.66 20.97
CA VAL A 112 8.22 0.22 19.61
C VAL A 112 7.73 -1.23 19.67
N THR A 113 6.54 -1.46 19.12
CA THR A 113 5.88 -2.76 19.12
C THR A 113 5.55 -3.19 17.71
N LEU A 114 5.88 -4.44 17.38
CA LEU A 114 5.53 -5.10 16.13
C LEU A 114 4.36 -6.04 16.39
N TYR A 115 3.26 -5.81 15.67
CA TYR A 115 2.04 -6.61 15.73
C TYR A 115 1.87 -7.45 14.47
N ASP A 116 1.30 -8.64 14.62
CA ASP A 116 0.85 -9.48 13.51
C ASP A 116 -0.52 -9.01 12.97
N GLY A 117 -1.01 -9.65 11.91
CA GLY A 117 -2.30 -9.31 11.28
C GLY A 117 -3.53 -9.67 12.12
N LYS A 118 -3.35 -10.42 13.22
CA LYS A 118 -4.38 -10.76 14.20
C LYS A 118 -4.34 -9.82 15.42
N GLY A 119 -3.38 -8.89 15.48
CA GLY A 119 -3.19 -7.96 16.59
C GLY A 119 -2.37 -8.53 17.75
N ASN A 120 -1.69 -9.67 17.59
CA ASN A 120 -0.79 -10.21 18.60
C ASN A 120 0.56 -9.51 18.54
N VAL A 121 1.21 -9.34 19.69
CA VAL A 121 2.57 -8.81 19.77
C VAL A 121 3.56 -9.87 19.29
N VAL A 122 4.33 -9.52 18.25
CA VAL A 122 5.39 -10.33 17.66
C VAL A 122 6.75 -10.00 18.31
N ALA A 123 7.02 -8.71 18.51
CA ALA A 123 8.20 -8.22 19.21
C ALA A 123 7.94 -6.83 19.79
N ARG A 124 8.70 -6.49 20.84
CA ARG A 124 8.69 -5.17 21.44
C ARG A 124 10.09 -4.84 21.94
N ALA A 125 10.53 -3.61 21.70
CA ALA A 125 11.78 -3.08 22.26
C ALA A 125 11.71 -1.55 22.33
N PRO A 126 12.46 -0.93 23.26
CA PRO A 126 12.57 0.53 23.30
C PRO A 126 13.43 1.02 22.13
N ALA A 127 12.98 2.09 21.47
CA ALA A 127 13.82 2.87 20.58
C ALA A 127 14.59 3.91 21.35
N GLU A 128 15.90 3.92 21.15
CA GLU A 128 16.82 4.78 21.88
C GLU A 128 17.10 6.04 21.07
N ALA A 129 17.07 7.20 21.73
CA ALA A 129 17.54 8.46 21.17
C ALA A 129 19.03 8.36 20.84
N GLN A 130 19.44 8.90 19.69
CA GLN A 130 20.82 8.88 19.21
C GLN A 130 21.61 10.15 19.59
N SER A 131 20.95 11.10 20.26
CA SER A 131 21.55 12.34 20.76
C SER A 131 20.77 12.87 21.97
N GLU A 132 21.17 14.02 22.48
CA GLU A 132 20.44 14.72 23.54
C GLU A 132 18.96 14.92 23.16
N TRP A 133 18.07 14.45 24.02
CA TRP A 133 16.64 14.34 23.71
C TRP A 133 15.78 15.39 24.42
N MET A 134 16.30 16.07 25.45
CA MET A 134 15.58 17.11 26.19
C MET A 134 15.48 18.41 25.38
N THR A 135 14.78 18.34 24.24
CA THR A 135 14.62 19.41 23.26
C THR A 135 13.25 19.34 22.60
N GLU A 136 12.81 20.46 22.02
CA GLU A 136 11.62 20.47 21.16
C GLU A 136 11.95 20.08 19.72
N ASN A 137 13.22 19.89 19.38
CA ASN A 137 13.65 19.51 18.03
C ASN A 137 13.46 18.02 17.75
N PHE A 138 13.59 17.66 16.47
CA PHE A 138 13.66 16.26 16.06
C PHE A 138 15.00 15.65 16.49
N VAL A 139 14.91 14.47 17.08
CA VAL A 139 16.01 13.67 17.59
C VAL A 139 15.90 12.31 16.93
N GLN A 140 17.01 11.79 16.41
CA GLN A 140 17.04 10.48 15.75
C GLN A 140 16.83 9.36 16.77
N PHE A 141 16.13 8.30 16.37
CA PHE A 141 16.00 7.08 17.15
C PHE A 141 16.40 5.86 16.34
N LYS A 142 16.74 4.78 17.07
CA LYS A 142 17.02 3.47 16.49
C LYS A 142 16.58 2.35 17.42
N VAL A 143 16.06 1.27 16.85
CA VAL A 143 15.81 0.00 17.54
C VAL A 143 15.98 -1.18 16.62
N GLY A 144 16.45 -2.30 17.18
CA GLY A 144 16.47 -3.60 16.50
C GLY A 144 15.44 -4.54 17.10
N LEU A 145 14.48 -4.99 16.31
CA LEU A 145 13.47 -5.98 16.71
C LEU A 145 13.87 -7.37 16.23
N LYS A 146 14.11 -8.28 17.18
CA LYS A 146 14.34 -9.71 16.92
C LYS A 146 13.02 -10.46 17.08
N PHE A 147 12.64 -11.26 16.09
CA PHE A 147 11.38 -12.00 16.07
C PHE A 147 11.45 -13.21 15.14
N THR A 148 10.52 -14.13 15.32
CA THR A 148 10.22 -15.19 14.34
C THR A 148 9.04 -14.73 13.50
N ALA A 149 9.11 -14.95 12.18
CA ALA A 149 8.01 -14.59 11.28
C ALA A 149 6.69 -15.22 11.77
N PRO A 150 5.62 -14.42 11.95
CA PRO A 150 4.32 -14.94 12.36
C PRO A 150 3.62 -15.66 11.20
N GLU A 151 2.48 -16.31 11.47
CA GLU A 151 1.66 -16.97 10.44
C GLU A 151 0.97 -16.00 9.49
N THR A 152 0.84 -14.73 9.87
CA THR A 152 0.15 -13.70 9.06
C THR A 152 1.13 -13.00 8.13
N ASP A 153 0.72 -12.74 6.89
CA ASP A 153 1.54 -12.03 5.90
C ASP A 153 1.65 -10.51 6.16
N THR A 154 0.73 -9.95 6.94
CA THR A 154 0.62 -8.53 7.25
C THR A 154 0.73 -8.27 8.74
N GLY A 155 1.05 -7.03 9.10
CA GLY A 155 1.12 -6.59 10.48
C GLY A 155 1.23 -5.08 10.58
N PHE A 156 1.49 -4.61 11.79
CA PHE A 156 1.68 -3.19 12.06
C PHE A 156 2.91 -2.95 12.92
N LEU A 157 3.69 -1.96 12.52
CA LEU A 157 4.71 -1.37 13.37
C LEU A 157 4.09 -0.16 14.10
N VAL A 158 4.14 -0.19 15.43
CA VAL A 158 3.58 0.86 16.28
C VAL A 158 4.71 1.48 17.10
N LEU A 159 4.89 2.79 16.95
CA LEU A 159 5.79 3.61 17.73
C LEU A 159 4.92 4.42 18.67
N SER A 160 4.90 4.09 19.96
CA SER A 160 4.07 4.81 20.93
C SER A 160 4.93 5.84 21.66
N LYS A 161 4.36 7.02 21.88
CA LYS A 161 4.92 8.03 22.77
C LYS A 161 4.98 7.44 24.16
N ASP A 162 6.08 7.69 24.88
CA ASP A 162 6.12 7.21 26.25
C ASP A 162 5.16 8.03 27.14
N ASN A 163 4.40 7.34 27.99
CA ASN A 163 3.40 7.94 28.85
C ASN A 163 3.52 7.44 30.29
N PRO A 164 4.49 7.95 31.07
CA PRO A 164 4.72 7.51 32.44
C PRO A 164 3.55 7.76 33.40
N SER A 165 2.65 8.71 33.09
CA SER A 165 1.48 8.98 33.93
C SER A 165 0.33 8.00 33.70
N GLY A 166 0.34 7.26 32.58
CA GLY A 166 -0.73 6.34 32.20
C GLY A 166 -2.07 7.01 31.88
N LEU A 167 -2.07 8.34 31.69
CA LEU A 167 -3.28 9.11 31.41
C LEU A 167 -3.58 9.12 29.89
N PRO A 168 -4.80 8.75 29.44
CA PRO A 168 -5.11 8.64 28.01
C PRO A 168 -4.87 9.90 27.19
N GLU A 169 -5.00 11.09 27.79
CA GLU A 169 -4.72 12.37 27.14
C GLU A 169 -3.25 12.59 26.76
N HIS A 170 -2.34 11.72 27.22
CA HIS A 170 -0.92 11.75 26.89
C HIS A 170 -0.50 10.61 25.97
N ASP A 171 -1.40 9.68 25.68
CA ASP A 171 -1.19 8.61 24.72
C ASP A 171 -1.13 9.20 23.31
N ASP A 172 -0.07 8.82 22.59
CA ASP A 172 0.02 9.07 21.17
C ASP A 172 0.80 7.94 20.50
N GLU A 173 0.48 7.63 19.25
CA GLU A 173 1.18 6.58 18.51
C GLU A 173 1.22 6.86 17.00
N MET A 174 2.32 6.44 16.39
CA MET A 174 2.42 6.25 14.95
C MET A 174 2.27 4.77 14.63
N ARG A 175 1.34 4.43 13.75
CA ARG A 175 1.00 3.07 13.32
C ARG A 175 1.18 2.95 11.82
N ILE A 176 2.03 2.02 11.39
CA ILE A 176 2.44 1.84 9.99
C ILE A 176 2.20 0.39 9.57
N PRO A 177 1.52 0.13 8.44
CA PRO A 177 1.37 -1.23 7.93
C PRO A 177 2.72 -1.79 7.46
N ILE A 178 2.98 -3.06 7.75
CA ILE A 178 4.17 -3.80 7.31
C ILE A 178 3.77 -5.17 6.77
N ARG A 179 4.70 -5.84 6.09
CA ARG A 179 4.51 -7.21 5.58
C ARG A 179 5.61 -8.11 6.09
N PHE A 180 5.29 -9.35 6.40
CA PHE A 180 6.27 -10.34 6.83
C PHE A 180 6.79 -11.14 5.63
N ARG A 181 7.99 -11.73 5.79
CA ARG A 181 8.56 -12.73 4.89
C ARG A 181 9.06 -13.91 5.72
#